data_AF-A0A6B3CM55-F1
#
_entry.id   AF-A0A6B3CM55-F1
#
_cell.length_a   1.000
_cell.length_b   1.000
_cell.length_c   1.000
_cell.angle_alpha   90.00
_cell.angle_beta   90.00
_cell.angle_gamma   90.00
#
_symmetry.space_group_name_H-M   'P 1'
#
loop_
_entity.id
_entity.type
_entity.pdbx_description
1 polymer ?
#
loop_
_entity_poly.entity_id
_entity_poly.type
_entity_poly.pdbx_seq_one_letter_code
_entity_poly.pdbx_strand_id
1 'polypeptide(L)'
;MRKSGEPYITHPLAVTLILAELGAETTTLTASLLHDTVEDTEVTLDQVGDQFGAEVRYLVDGVTKLEKVDYGAAAEPETFRKMLLATGNDVRVMSIKLADRLHNMRTLGVMRREKQERIAKV
;
A
#
# COMPACT_ATOMS: atom_id res chain seq x y z
N MET A 1 4.96 14.13 -8.42
CA MET A 1 5.82 14.79 -7.42
C MET A 1 5.10 14.71 -6.08
N ARG A 2 5.72 14.23 -4.99
CA ARG A 2 5.04 14.18 -3.68
C ARG A 2 4.72 15.61 -3.21
N LYS A 3 3.75 15.75 -2.29
CA LYS A 3 3.44 17.06 -1.66
C LYS A 3 4.64 17.68 -0.92
N SER A 4 5.67 16.88 -0.63
CA SER A 4 6.95 17.27 -0.03
C SER A 4 7.99 17.79 -1.04
N GLY A 5 7.76 17.68 -2.35
CA GLY A 5 8.73 18.00 -3.41
C GLY A 5 9.66 16.85 -3.79
N GLU A 6 9.58 15.70 -3.11
CA GLU A 6 10.41 14.53 -3.40
C GLU A 6 9.94 13.76 -4.66
N PRO A 7 10.88 13.06 -5.34
CA PRO A 7 10.55 12.11 -6.40
C PRO A 7 9.50 11.10 -5.92
N TYR A 8 8.53 10.80 -6.79
CA TYR A 8 7.42 9.89 -6.44
C TYR A 8 7.91 8.49 -6.02
N ILE A 9 9.06 8.06 -6.54
CA ILE A 9 9.69 6.77 -6.24
C ILE A 9 10.14 6.61 -4.77
N THR A 10 10.30 7.69 -4.01
CA THR A 10 10.87 7.61 -2.65
C THR A 10 10.04 6.75 -1.71
N HIS A 11 8.72 6.77 -1.87
CA HIS A 11 7.82 6.03 -1.00
C HIS A 11 7.73 4.55 -1.31
N PRO A 12 7.40 4.11 -2.55
CA PRO A 12 7.41 2.68 -2.85
C PRO A 12 8.76 2.03 -2.54
N LEU A 13 9.87 2.76 -2.76
CA LEU A 13 11.19 2.28 -2.38
C LEU A 13 11.34 2.11 -0.86
N ALA A 14 10.92 3.08 -0.06
CA ALA A 14 11.03 3.00 1.38
C ALA A 14 10.10 1.94 2.00
N VAL A 15 8.89 1.75 1.45
CA VAL A 15 8.00 0.63 1.82
C VAL A 15 8.66 -0.70 1.50
N THR A 16 9.25 -0.83 0.32
CA THR A 16 10.00 -2.04 -0.08
C THR A 16 11.17 -2.31 0.85
N LEU A 17 11.94 -1.28 1.24
CA LEU A 17 13.06 -1.41 2.16
C LEU A 17 12.61 -1.92 3.54
N ILE A 18 11.50 -1.41 4.07
CA ILE A 18 10.92 -1.90 5.33
C ILE A 18 10.63 -3.41 5.24
N LEU A 19 10.04 -3.86 4.12
CA LEU A 19 9.73 -5.29 3.92
C LEU A 19 10.98 -6.14 3.71
N ALA A 20 12.00 -5.60 3.03
CA ALA A 20 13.28 -6.27 2.83
C ALA A 20 14.02 -6.47 4.16
N GLU A 21 14.01 -5.49 5.05
CA GLU A 21 14.55 -5.60 6.42
C GLU A 21 13.84 -6.68 7.24
N LEU A 22 12.55 -6.91 6.98
CA LEU A 22 11.76 -7.97 7.61
C LEU A 22 11.92 -9.33 6.93
N GLY A 23 12.77 -9.45 5.91
CA GLY A 23 13.06 -10.71 5.20
C GLY A 23 11.98 -11.13 4.19
N ALA A 24 11.20 -10.18 3.67
CA ALA A 24 10.21 -10.49 2.64
C ALA A 24 10.87 -10.97 1.33
N GLU A 25 10.24 -11.95 0.69
CA GLU A 25 10.72 -12.52 -0.57
C GLU A 25 10.44 -11.64 -1.79
N THR A 26 11.11 -11.95 -2.90
CA THR A 26 11.12 -11.16 -4.14
C THR A 26 9.73 -10.80 -4.65
N THR A 27 8.74 -11.70 -4.60
CA THR A 27 7.36 -11.41 -5.05
C THR A 27 6.74 -10.28 -4.21
N THR A 28 6.86 -10.35 -2.89
CA THR A 28 6.35 -9.33 -1.96
C THR A 28 7.05 -8.00 -2.16
N LEU A 29 8.38 -8.03 -2.33
CA LEU A 29 9.17 -6.82 -2.59
C LEU A 29 8.76 -6.16 -3.90
N THR A 30 8.59 -6.96 -4.96
CA THR A 30 8.15 -6.48 -6.28
C THR A 30 6.77 -5.87 -6.18
N ALA A 31 5.83 -6.54 -5.52
CA ALA A 31 4.48 -6.00 -5.30
C ALA A 31 4.51 -4.71 -4.49
N SER A 32 5.36 -4.59 -3.46
CA SER A 32 5.48 -3.35 -2.68
C SER A 32 6.09 -2.19 -3.46
N LEU A 33 6.97 -2.46 -4.43
CA LEU A 33 7.49 -1.42 -5.33
C LEU A 33 6.41 -0.89 -6.28
N LEU A 34 5.42 -1.73 -6.58
CA LEU A 34 4.35 -1.45 -7.55
C LEU A 34 3.02 -1.04 -6.91
N HIS A 35 2.88 -1.09 -5.58
CA HIS A 35 1.56 -1.05 -4.92
C HIS A 35 0.71 0.18 -5.26
N ASP A 36 1.32 1.36 -5.40
CA ASP A 36 0.62 2.59 -5.76
C ASP A 36 0.53 2.83 -7.28
N THR A 37 1.25 2.06 -8.11
CA THR A 37 1.38 2.34 -9.54
C THR A 37 0.04 2.27 -10.28
N VAL A 38 -0.84 1.35 -9.88
CA VAL A 38 -2.16 1.18 -10.49
C VAL A 38 -3.13 2.30 -10.11
N GLU A 39 -2.91 2.94 -8.95
CA GLU A 39 -3.77 4.04 -8.49
C GLU A 39 -3.30 5.41 -9.01
N ASP A 40 -1.99 5.63 -9.05
CA ASP A 40 -1.40 6.94 -9.33
C ASP A 40 -0.93 7.12 -10.78
N THR A 41 -1.03 6.08 -11.62
CA THR A 41 -0.60 6.12 -13.03
C THR A 41 -1.60 5.43 -13.96
N GLU A 42 -1.33 5.46 -15.27
CA GLU A 42 -2.15 4.76 -16.29
C GLU A 42 -1.87 3.25 -16.37
N VAL A 43 -0.99 2.71 -15.52
CA VAL A 43 -0.67 1.29 -15.48
C VAL A 43 -1.87 0.47 -14.99
N THR A 44 -2.17 -0.61 -15.70
CA THR A 44 -3.29 -1.51 -15.39
C THR A 44 -2.80 -2.78 -14.69
N LEU A 45 -3.70 -3.44 -13.94
CA LEU A 45 -3.41 -4.74 -13.31
C LEU A 45 -3.05 -5.83 -14.32
N ASP A 46 -3.62 -5.77 -15.52
CA ASP A 46 -3.27 -6.71 -16.60
C ASP A 46 -1.81 -6.50 -17.02
N GLN A 47 -1.37 -5.26 -17.23
CA GLN A 47 0.04 -4.96 -17.53
C GLN A 47 1.00 -5.39 -16.42
N VAL A 48 0.60 -5.26 -15.15
CA VAL A 48 1.39 -5.78 -14.02
C VAL A 48 1.51 -7.30 -14.10
N GLY A 49 0.40 -7.99 -14.40
CA GLY A 49 0.39 -9.44 -14.57
C GLY A 49 1.26 -9.93 -15.73
N ASP A 50 1.21 -9.23 -16.86
CA ASP A 50 1.97 -9.57 -18.07
C ASP A 50 3.48 -9.39 -17.87
N GLN A 51 3.89 -8.38 -17.10
CA GLN A 51 5.31 -8.07 -16.88
C GLN A 51 5.94 -8.77 -15.67
N PHE A 52 5.17 -8.97 -14.59
CA PHE A 52 5.68 -9.44 -13.30
C PHE A 52 5.02 -10.74 -12.82
N GLY A 53 4.07 -11.27 -13.57
CA GLY A 53 3.39 -12.53 -13.27
C GLY A 53 2.11 -12.38 -12.44
N ALA A 54 1.31 -13.45 -12.45
CA ALA A 54 0.00 -13.48 -11.82
C ALA A 54 0.03 -13.26 -10.30
N GLU A 55 1.10 -13.71 -9.63
CA GLU A 55 1.23 -13.58 -8.18
C GLU A 55 1.47 -12.12 -7.75
N VAL A 56 2.36 -11.40 -8.44
CA VAL A 56 2.58 -9.97 -8.19
C VAL A 56 1.32 -9.17 -8.48
N ARG A 57 0.63 -9.45 -9.59
CA ARG A 57 -0.67 -8.85 -9.91
C ARG A 57 -1.68 -9.05 -8.79
N TYR A 58 -1.79 -10.28 -8.26
CA TYR A 58 -2.71 -10.60 -7.18
C TYR A 58 -2.42 -9.77 -5.92
N LEU A 59 -1.14 -9.64 -5.55
CA LEU A 59 -0.74 -8.84 -4.39
C LEU A 59 -1.05 -7.36 -4.58
N VAL A 60 -0.72 -6.79 -5.74
CA VAL A 60 -0.98 -5.38 -6.06
C VAL A 60 -2.48 -5.09 -6.04
N ASP A 61 -3.30 -5.93 -6.69
CA ASP A 61 -4.77 -5.81 -6.66
C ASP A 61 -5.32 -5.87 -5.23
N GLY A 62 -4.77 -6.77 -4.40
CA GLY A 62 -5.11 -6.88 -2.99
C GLY A 62 -4.86 -5.59 -2.21
N VAL A 63 -3.69 -4.96 -2.40
CA VAL A 63 -3.33 -3.72 -1.70
C VAL A 63 -4.20 -2.55 -2.16
N THR A 64 -4.39 -2.37 -3.47
CA THR A 64 -5.28 -1.35 -4.06
C THR A 64 -6.72 -1.45 -3.55
N LYS A 65 -7.24 -2.66 -3.36
CA LYS A 65 -8.58 -2.86 -2.80
C LYS A 65 -8.68 -2.47 -1.32
N LEU A 66 -7.65 -2.76 -0.53
CA LEU A 66 -7.58 -2.36 0.88
C LEU A 66 -7.56 -0.83 1.02
N GLU A 67 -6.81 -0.14 0.16
CA GLU A 67 -6.72 1.32 0.12
C GLU A 67 -8.10 1.97 0.03
N LYS A 68 -8.92 1.53 -0.92
CA LYS A 68 -10.25 2.10 -1.20
C LYS A 68 -11.23 1.96 -0.04
N VAL A 69 -11.08 0.94 0.79
CA VAL A 69 -11.95 0.72 1.96
C VAL A 69 -11.53 1.59 3.14
N ASP A 70 -10.23 1.84 3.31
CA ASP A 70 -9.69 2.69 4.37
C ASP A 70 -10.14 4.17 4.22
N TYR A 71 -10.40 4.61 2.99
CA TYR A 71 -10.98 5.94 2.70
C TYR A 71 -12.49 6.04 2.94
N GLY A 72 -13.20 4.91 3.07
CA GLY A 72 -14.61 4.89 3.42
C GLY A 72 -14.80 5.14 4.91
N ALA A 73 -14.91 6.40 5.32
CA ALA A 73 -15.13 6.83 6.72
C ALA A 73 -16.42 6.28 7.40
N ALA A 74 -17.13 5.35 6.75
CA ALA A 74 -18.33 4.66 7.22
C ALA A 74 -18.24 3.14 7.04
N ALA A 75 -17.04 2.57 6.87
CA ALA A 75 -16.89 1.12 6.87
C ALA A 75 -17.22 0.60 8.28
N GLU A 76 -18.45 0.09 8.44
CA GLU A 76 -18.86 -0.70 9.60
C GLU A 76 -17.74 -1.67 10.01
N PRO A 77 -17.46 -1.88 11.31
CA PRO A 77 -16.44 -2.81 11.78
C PRO A 77 -16.55 -4.20 11.15
N GLU A 78 -17.75 -4.61 10.75
CA GLU A 78 -17.99 -5.83 9.97
C GLU A 78 -17.43 -5.78 8.54
N THR A 79 -17.50 -4.66 7.83
CA THR A 79 -16.97 -4.49 6.47
C THR A 79 -15.45 -4.56 6.49
N PHE A 80 -14.84 -3.87 7.46
CA PHE A 80 -13.40 -3.97 7.71
C PHE A 80 -13.01 -5.41 8.05
N ARG A 81 -13.75 -6.09 8.93
CA ARG A 81 -13.49 -7.49 9.30
C ARG A 81 -13.69 -8.48 8.15
N LYS A 82 -14.74 -8.33 7.34
CA LYS A 82 -15.00 -9.15 6.15
C LYS A 82 -13.92 -8.95 5.10
N MET A 83 -13.43 -7.72 4.93
CA MET A 83 -12.31 -7.44 4.05
C MET A 83 -11.01 -8.01 4.59
N LEU A 84 -10.71 -7.86 5.90
CA LEU A 84 -9.54 -8.46 6.55
C LEU A 84 -9.54 -9.99 6.41
N LEU A 85 -10.72 -10.61 6.43
CA LEU A 85 -10.88 -12.04 6.17
C LEU A 85 -10.74 -12.38 4.69
N ALA A 86 -11.14 -11.49 3.78
CA ALA A 86 -10.99 -11.66 2.33
C ALA A 86 -9.55 -11.49 1.85
N THR A 87 -8.78 -10.53 2.40
CA THR A 87 -7.32 -10.43 2.24
C THR A 87 -6.56 -11.36 3.16
N GLY A 88 -7.22 -11.92 4.17
CA GLY A 88 -6.67 -12.91 5.11
C GLY A 88 -6.20 -14.20 4.45
N ASN A 89 -6.49 -14.41 3.17
CA ASN A 89 -5.91 -15.52 2.40
C ASN A 89 -4.43 -15.32 2.08
N ASP A 90 -3.89 -14.08 2.11
CA ASP A 90 -2.47 -13.84 1.89
C ASP A 90 -1.92 -12.74 2.81
N VAL A 91 -1.19 -13.18 3.84
CA VAL A 91 -0.49 -12.32 4.81
C VAL A 91 0.41 -11.27 4.17
N ARG A 92 0.93 -11.53 2.96
CA ARG A 92 1.83 -10.60 2.26
C ARG A 92 1.13 -9.30 1.89
N VAL A 93 -0.15 -9.34 1.54
CA VAL A 93 -0.96 -8.14 1.23
C VAL A 93 -1.06 -7.25 2.46
N MET A 94 -1.33 -7.84 3.64
CA MET A 94 -1.40 -7.12 4.90
C MET A 94 -0.04 -6.53 5.30
N SER A 95 1.05 -7.29 5.14
CA SER A 95 2.40 -6.81 5.41
C SER A 95 2.75 -5.58 4.58
N ILE A 96 2.41 -5.58 3.28
CA ILE A 96 2.63 -4.41 2.42
C ILE A 96 1.84 -3.22 2.93
N LYS A 97 0.57 -3.38 3.29
CA LYS A 97 -0.26 -2.27 3.78
C LYS A 97 0.24 -1.69 5.11
N LEU A 98 0.70 -2.54 6.02
CA LEU A 98 1.28 -2.09 7.29
C LEU A 98 2.60 -1.33 7.08
N ALA A 99 3.45 -1.79 6.15
CA ALA A 99 4.69 -1.10 5.80
C ALA A 99 4.43 0.26 5.15
N ASP A 100 3.45 0.36 4.24
CA ASP A 100 2.95 1.61 3.69
C ASP A 100 2.49 2.56 4.83
N ARG A 101 1.62 2.08 5.72
CA ARG A 101 1.13 2.88 6.85
C ARG A 101 2.26 3.38 7.74
N LEU A 102 3.22 2.50 8.07
CA LEU A 102 4.38 2.85 8.88
C LEU A 102 5.21 3.96 8.22
N HIS A 103 5.48 3.86 6.92
CA HIS A 103 6.19 4.90 6.19
C HIS A 103 5.41 6.22 6.19
N ASN A 104 4.10 6.17 5.94
CA ASN A 104 3.25 7.35 5.96
C ASN A 104 3.28 8.03 7.32
N MET A 105 3.23 7.26 8.42
CA MET A 105 3.38 7.77 9.77
C MET A 105 4.76 8.41 10.02
N ARG A 106 5.85 7.80 9.53
CA ARG A 106 7.22 8.34 9.62
C ARG A 106 7.42 9.64 8.85
N THR A 107 6.61 9.88 7.81
CA THR A 107 6.72 11.07 6.94
C THR A 107 5.67 12.15 7.23
N LEU A 108 4.89 12.02 8.31
CA LEU A 108 3.87 13.01 8.72
C LEU A 108 4.44 14.39 9.07
N GLY A 109 5.69 14.45 9.52
CA GLY A 109 6.30 15.69 10.06
C GLY A 109 6.34 16.87 9.09
N VAL A 110 6.33 16.61 7.78
CA VAL A 110 6.35 17.65 6.73
C VAL A 110 4.95 18.14 6.32
N MET A 111 3.89 17.54 6.85
CA MET A 111 2.50 17.89 6.50
C MET A 111 1.89 18.94 7.43
N ARG A 112 0.89 19.70 6.93
CA ARG A 112 0.07 20.59 7.76
C ARG A 112 -0.64 19.80 8.88
N ARG A 113 -0.77 20.41 10.06
CA ARG A 113 -1.34 19.83 11.29
C ARG A 113 -2.68 19.10 11.08
N GLU A 114 -3.58 19.68 10.30
CA GLU A 114 -4.89 19.10 9.98
C GLU A 114 -4.79 17.77 9.21
N LYS A 115 -3.80 17.63 8.32
CA LYS A 115 -3.54 16.38 7.60
C LYS A 115 -2.83 15.35 8.50
N GLN A 116 -1.98 15.81 9.43
CA GLN A 116 -1.35 14.95 10.43
C GLN A 116 -2.40 14.31 11.35
N GLU A 117 -3.32 15.10 11.89
CA GLU A 117 -4.36 14.62 12.81
C GLU A 117 -5.32 13.63 12.17
N ARG A 118 -5.63 13.80 10.88
CA ARG A 118 -6.46 12.84 10.12
C ARG A 118 -5.73 11.52 9.87
N ILE A 119 -4.45 11.55 9.48
CA ILE A 119 -3.68 10.33 9.24
C ILE A 119 -3.38 9.61 10.56
N ALA A 120 -3.17 10.32 11.68
CA ALA A 120 -2.87 9.70 12.98
C ALA A 120 -4.08 9.04 13.68
N LYS A 121 -5.31 9.41 13.32
CA LYS A 121 -6.55 8.89 13.92
C LYS A 121 -7.11 7.63 13.24
N VAL A 122 -6.56 7.26 12.09
CA VAL A 122 -6.94 6.09 11.28
C VAL A 122 -5.78 5.10 11.33
#